data_AF-A0A2V9AWN6-F1
#
_entry.id   AF-A0A2V9AWN6-F1
#
_cell.length_a   1.000
_cell.length_b   1.000
_cell.length_c   1.000
_cell.angle_alpha   90.00
_cell.angle_beta   90.00
_cell.angle_gamma   90.00
#
_symmetry.space_group_name_H-M   'P 1'
#
loop_
_entity.id
_entity.type
_entity.pdbx_description
1 polymer ?
#
loop_
_entity_poly.entity_id
_entity_poly.type
_entity_poly.pdbx_seq_one_letter_code
_entity_poly.pdbx_strand_id
1 'polypeptide(L)'
;MRTGWLCKATRNPGRVAHLGPDGAESKPGSLAALGMRRKDRQENGNGGNLPPQPAPFTERKYILPFILITSLFFLWAFGVNLNDVLIPHFKSAFSLSDFQSSFLQVAFFGGYFLAALVAGRLMERIGYKRGILSGLFLCASGALLFVPAGSLGVYGLFLFSSFVLACGQSFLEVAANPYAAILGAPESSERRLNLAQSFNGVGYVVALYVVGPMILSATVPSAEDLARLSPAVLQAYRASQTATVRIPYLVIGGIFLVVAAVIYFAHLPEIREAATPEEAGASASWEGVLAHKHLVRSVVAQFLYVGAQVGVGSFVIRFVMHVQPLLGPRGAARYLVLHAVGFMIGRFAGSALMKWTSASGLLAVFAFGALICAVVATSTAGAIPIYAVVLIGFFHSIMFPTIFALGIKNLGPFTKRGSSLLVMAIIGAAVVPPVMGKISDLSNIQRAFWVPLLCYAYVLYFAVVGYRPKPALTAEAAPAEL
;
A
#
# COMPACT_ATOMS: atom_id res chain seq x y z
N MET A 1 -22.62 7.03 50.07
CA MET A 1 -23.12 8.43 49.96
C MET A 1 -23.39 8.66 48.47
N ARG A 2 -24.57 9.09 47.97
CA ARG A 2 -25.42 10.29 48.28
C ARG A 2 -24.60 11.59 48.15
N THR A 3 -24.97 12.62 47.38
CA THR A 3 -26.17 12.94 46.54
C THR A 3 -25.68 13.58 45.20
N GLY A 4 -26.47 13.91 44.17
CA GLY A 4 -27.92 14.05 44.01
C GLY A 4 -28.36 15.52 44.04
N TRP A 5 -28.74 16.08 42.89
CA TRP A 5 -29.21 17.48 42.76
C TRP A 5 -30.66 17.53 42.24
N LEU A 6 -31.39 18.58 42.62
CA LEU A 6 -32.85 18.59 42.65
C LEU A 6 -33.55 19.29 41.47
N CYS A 7 -34.76 18.84 41.20
CA CYS A 7 -35.78 19.51 40.40
C CYS A 7 -36.37 20.71 41.16
N LYS A 8 -36.88 21.73 40.43
CA LYS A 8 -37.91 22.64 40.94
C LYS A 8 -38.82 23.12 39.81
N ALA A 9 -40.12 23.18 40.09
CA ALA A 9 -41.16 23.64 39.17
C ALA A 9 -42.19 24.49 39.94
N THR A 10 -42.80 25.46 39.26
CA THR A 10 -43.89 26.30 39.78
C THR A 10 -44.92 26.60 38.69
N ARG A 11 -46.21 26.56 39.05
CA ARG A 11 -47.37 26.88 38.19
C ARG A 11 -47.88 28.31 38.43
N ASN A 12 -48.96 28.66 37.72
CA ASN A 12 -50.18 29.40 38.14
C ASN A 12 -50.48 30.71 37.33
N PRO A 13 -51.69 31.32 37.37
CA PRO A 13 -52.76 30.96 36.40
C PRO A 13 -53.61 32.13 35.82
N GLY A 14 -54.49 31.81 34.84
CA GLY A 14 -55.60 32.67 34.35
C GLY A 14 -55.17 33.77 33.36
N ARG A 15 -56.04 34.61 32.77
CA ARG A 15 -57.53 34.70 32.65
C ARG A 15 -57.83 35.80 31.59
N VAL A 16 -58.96 35.96 30.88
CA VAL A 16 -60.29 35.29 30.86
C VAL A 16 -60.63 34.85 29.40
N ALA A 17 -61.78 35.24 28.84
CA ALA A 17 -62.23 35.05 27.44
C ALA A 17 -63.19 36.20 27.04
N HIS A 18 -63.55 36.32 25.76
CA HIS A 18 -64.75 37.04 25.29
C HIS A 18 -65.44 36.25 24.16
N LEU A 19 -66.75 36.48 23.97
CA LEU A 19 -67.64 35.67 23.12
C LEU A 19 -68.36 36.51 22.05
N GLY A 20 -68.71 35.87 20.94
CA GLY A 20 -69.60 36.39 19.88
C GLY A 20 -70.05 35.22 18.97
N PRO A 21 -71.35 35.05 18.65
CA PRO A 21 -71.91 33.89 17.93
C PRO A 21 -72.19 34.22 16.44
N ASP A 22 -72.78 33.40 15.55
CA ASP A 22 -73.54 32.12 15.54
C ASP A 22 -73.12 31.29 14.29
N GLY A 23 -73.44 30.01 14.08
CA GLY A 23 -74.16 29.00 14.87
C GLY A 23 -74.44 27.71 14.06
N ALA A 24 -74.90 26.64 14.73
CA ALA A 24 -75.35 25.33 14.17
C ALA A 24 -74.28 24.43 13.46
N GLU A 25 -74.32 23.09 13.43
CA GLU A 25 -75.31 22.09 13.87
C GLU A 25 -74.73 21.00 14.84
N SER A 26 -75.46 19.90 15.06
CA SER A 26 -75.48 19.00 16.22
C SER A 26 -74.37 17.93 16.38
N LYS A 27 -74.24 17.40 17.61
CA LYS A 27 -73.55 16.14 18.01
C LYS A 27 -74.60 15.04 18.36
N PRO A 28 -74.23 13.75 18.48
CA PRO A 28 -73.56 13.18 19.69
C PRO A 28 -72.13 12.65 19.37
N GLY A 29 -71.23 12.24 20.28
CA GLY A 29 -71.39 11.45 21.53
C GLY A 29 -71.23 9.95 21.22
N SER A 30 -70.33 9.16 21.81
CA SER A 30 -69.45 9.38 22.98
C SER A 30 -68.31 8.32 23.09
N LEU A 31 -67.25 8.66 23.84
CA LEU A 31 -66.37 7.77 24.64
C LEU A 31 -65.43 6.70 24.02
N ALA A 32 -64.48 6.32 24.89
CA ALA A 32 -63.66 5.11 24.95
C ALA A 32 -62.40 4.98 24.08
N ALA A 33 -61.32 4.56 24.75
CA ALA A 33 -60.02 4.21 24.16
C ALA A 33 -59.96 2.72 23.81
N LEU A 34 -59.05 2.34 22.90
CA LEU A 34 -58.27 1.11 23.02
C LEU A 34 -56.97 1.20 22.22
N GLY A 35 -55.88 0.61 22.73
CA GLY A 35 -54.61 0.55 22.01
C GLY A 35 -54.59 -0.58 20.98
N MET A 36 -54.28 -0.27 19.72
CA MET A 36 -54.13 -1.30 18.68
C MET A 36 -52.69 -1.81 18.57
N ARG A 37 -52.54 -3.14 18.62
CA ARG A 37 -51.30 -3.84 18.29
C ARG A 37 -50.82 -3.46 16.89
N ARG A 38 -49.51 -3.26 16.70
CA ARG A 38 -48.92 -3.57 15.38
C ARG A 38 -49.11 -5.07 15.17
N LYS A 39 -49.85 -5.42 14.12
CA LYS A 39 -50.10 -6.81 13.73
C LYS A 39 -49.05 -7.20 12.70
N ASP A 40 -48.27 -8.24 12.98
CA ASP A 40 -47.24 -8.72 12.05
C ASP A 40 -47.85 -9.10 10.71
N ARG A 41 -47.30 -8.57 9.63
CA ARG A 41 -47.68 -8.91 8.26
C ARG A 41 -46.67 -9.91 7.70
N GLN A 42 -46.98 -11.20 7.81
CA GLN A 42 -46.28 -12.22 7.03
C GLN A 42 -46.60 -11.99 5.55
N GLU A 43 -45.65 -11.45 4.79
CA GLU A 43 -45.74 -11.35 3.34
C GLU A 43 -45.18 -12.62 2.69
N ASN A 44 -46.00 -13.68 2.69
CA ASN A 44 -45.83 -14.78 1.74
C ASN A 44 -46.22 -14.28 0.36
N GLY A 45 -45.24 -14.01 -0.52
CA GLY A 45 -45.55 -13.56 -1.88
C GLY A 45 -44.33 -13.31 -2.76
N ASN A 46 -44.01 -14.30 -3.58
CA ASN A 46 -43.21 -14.17 -4.81
C ASN A 46 -41.80 -13.55 -4.63
N GLY A 47 -40.78 -14.41 -4.44
CA GLY A 47 -39.37 -14.05 -4.46
C GLY A 47 -38.88 -13.64 -5.86
N GLY A 48 -39.34 -12.49 -6.35
CA GLY A 48 -38.87 -11.89 -7.59
C GLY A 48 -37.36 -11.69 -7.53
N ASN A 49 -36.66 -12.18 -8.56
CA ASN A 49 -35.19 -12.22 -8.60
C ASN A 49 -34.61 -10.80 -8.83
N LEU A 50 -34.64 -9.98 -7.77
CA LEU A 50 -34.05 -8.64 -7.76
C LEU A 50 -32.58 -8.75 -8.19
N PRO A 51 -32.11 -7.92 -9.14
CA PRO A 51 -30.71 -7.93 -9.54
C PRO A 51 -29.84 -7.66 -8.31
N PRO A 52 -28.76 -8.46 -8.08
CA PRO A 52 -28.00 -8.39 -6.84
C PRO A 52 -27.48 -6.97 -6.63
N GLN A 53 -27.93 -6.34 -5.54
CA GLN A 53 -27.53 -4.98 -5.17
C GLN A 53 -26.00 -4.91 -5.11
N PRO A 54 -25.35 -3.94 -5.78
CA PRO A 54 -23.89 -3.89 -5.86
C PRO A 54 -23.30 -3.76 -4.46
N ALA A 55 -22.52 -4.78 -4.07
CA ALA A 55 -22.04 -4.95 -2.69
C ALA A 55 -21.36 -3.67 -2.16
N PRO A 56 -21.65 -3.25 -0.91
CA PRO A 56 -21.11 -2.01 -0.36
C PRO A 56 -19.58 -2.05 -0.32
N PHE A 57 -18.95 -0.90 -0.61
CA PHE A 57 -17.49 -0.77 -0.62
C PHE A 57 -16.87 -1.10 0.75
N THR A 58 -17.53 -0.68 1.83
CA THR A 58 -17.27 -1.11 3.21
C THR A 58 -18.50 -0.86 4.09
N GLU A 59 -18.54 -1.44 5.28
CA GLU A 59 -19.59 -1.19 6.27
C GLU A 59 -19.34 0.13 7.02
N ARG A 60 -20.41 0.80 7.50
CA ARG A 60 -20.27 2.06 8.28
C ARG A 60 -19.30 1.94 9.47
N LYS A 61 -19.28 0.80 10.15
CA LYS A 61 -18.38 0.51 11.30
C LYS A 61 -16.90 0.41 10.93
N TYR A 62 -16.57 0.20 9.65
CA TYR A 62 -15.20 0.04 9.15
C TYR A 62 -14.66 1.29 8.42
N ILE A 63 -15.50 2.31 8.14
CA ILE A 63 -15.07 3.53 7.43
C ILE A 63 -13.90 4.23 8.15
N LEU A 64 -14.00 4.46 9.46
CA LEU A 64 -12.95 5.13 10.22
C LEU A 64 -11.65 4.30 10.30
N PRO A 65 -11.68 2.98 10.64
CA PRO A 65 -10.54 2.08 10.45
C PRO A 65 -9.91 2.15 9.05
N PHE A 66 -10.72 2.12 7.99
CA PHE A 66 -10.23 2.12 6.61
C PHE A 66 -9.56 3.46 6.23
N ILE A 67 -10.11 4.60 6.65
CA ILE A 67 -9.49 5.93 6.48
C ILE A 67 -8.14 5.98 7.19
N LEU A 68 -8.06 5.46 8.42
CA LEU A 68 -6.82 5.44 9.19
C LEU A 68 -5.73 4.62 8.50
N ILE A 69 -6.06 3.40 8.05
CA ILE A 69 -5.14 2.52 7.29
C ILE A 69 -4.76 3.15 5.94
N THR A 70 -5.68 3.85 5.27
CA THR A 70 -5.39 4.60 4.04
C THR A 70 -4.44 5.77 4.28
N SER A 71 -4.57 6.49 5.41
CA SER A 71 -3.63 7.55 5.80
C SER A 71 -2.23 6.99 6.15
N LEU A 72 -2.17 5.80 6.76
CA LEU A 72 -0.94 5.06 6.98
C LEU A 72 -0.24 4.74 5.65
N PHE A 73 -0.96 4.30 4.62
CA PHE A 73 -0.39 4.05 3.29
C PHE A 73 0.26 5.30 2.67
N PHE A 74 -0.31 6.50 2.84
CA PHE A 74 0.32 7.76 2.41
C PHE A 74 1.60 8.07 3.18
N LEU A 75 1.53 8.10 4.52
CA LEU A 75 2.65 8.50 5.38
C LEU A 75 3.82 7.52 5.31
N TRP A 76 3.51 6.22 5.19
CA TRP A 76 4.49 5.18 4.91
C TRP A 76 5.19 5.41 3.56
N ALA A 77 4.43 5.60 2.47
CA ALA A 77 5.00 5.80 1.14
C ALA A 77 5.89 7.05 1.06
N PHE A 78 5.46 8.15 1.69
CA PHE A 78 6.24 9.36 1.83
C PHE A 78 7.57 9.08 2.54
N GLY A 79 7.55 8.33 3.65
CA GLY A 79 8.75 7.93 4.40
C GLY A 79 9.72 7.05 3.60
N VAL A 80 9.23 6.08 2.81
CA VAL A 80 10.06 5.23 1.92
C VAL A 80 10.77 6.09 0.89
N ASN A 81 10.00 6.83 0.07
CA ASN A 81 10.55 7.51 -1.09
C ASN A 81 11.43 8.71 -0.70
N LEU A 82 11.26 9.25 0.52
CA LEU A 82 12.18 10.21 1.12
C LEU A 82 13.53 9.57 1.54
N ASN A 83 13.57 8.27 1.86
CA ASN A 83 14.83 7.54 2.06
C ASN A 83 15.64 7.49 0.75
N ASP A 84 14.99 7.12 -0.36
CA ASP A 84 15.63 7.00 -1.67
C ASP A 84 16.24 8.33 -2.15
N VAL A 85 15.54 9.45 -1.91
CA VAL A 85 16.02 10.82 -2.16
C VAL A 85 17.31 11.15 -1.38
N LEU A 86 17.54 10.53 -0.23
CA LEU A 86 18.69 10.80 0.64
C LEU A 86 19.93 9.92 0.32
N ILE A 87 19.77 8.83 -0.43
CA ILE A 87 20.86 7.89 -0.79
C ILE A 87 22.06 8.60 -1.47
N PRO A 88 21.89 9.53 -2.44
CA PRO A 88 23.02 10.22 -3.08
C PRO A 88 23.88 11.04 -2.09
N HIS A 89 23.25 11.64 -1.08
CA HIS A 89 23.98 12.39 -0.05
C HIS A 89 24.81 11.46 0.83
N PHE A 90 24.34 10.24 1.13
CA PHE A 90 25.14 9.24 1.82
C PHE A 90 26.35 8.78 0.99
N LYS A 91 26.16 8.55 -0.33
CA LYS A 91 27.26 8.17 -1.23
C LYS A 91 28.35 9.24 -1.24
N SER A 92 27.99 10.52 -1.26
CA SER A 92 28.93 11.64 -1.16
C SER A 92 29.61 11.73 0.22
N ALA A 93 28.83 11.79 1.29
CA ALA A 93 29.32 11.99 2.65
C ALA A 93 30.33 10.92 3.10
N PHE A 94 30.08 9.66 2.72
CA PHE A 94 30.99 8.54 3.01
C PHE A 94 31.94 8.20 1.86
N SER A 95 31.90 8.96 0.76
CA SER A 95 32.75 8.80 -0.42
C SER A 95 32.76 7.36 -0.96
N LEU A 96 31.57 6.73 -0.99
CA LEU A 96 31.41 5.31 -1.27
C LEU A 96 31.58 4.99 -2.76
N SER A 97 32.25 3.86 -3.04
CA SER A 97 32.19 3.24 -4.37
C SER A 97 30.78 2.71 -4.68
N ASP A 98 30.48 2.47 -5.96
CA ASP A 98 29.19 1.89 -6.35
C ASP A 98 28.95 0.52 -5.71
N PHE A 99 29.98 -0.33 -5.66
CA PHE A 99 29.92 -1.62 -4.94
C PHE A 99 29.60 -1.43 -3.46
N GLN A 100 30.26 -0.50 -2.77
CA GLN A 100 29.93 -0.18 -1.38
C GLN A 100 28.48 0.30 -1.24
N SER A 101 28.04 1.26 -2.08
CA SER A 101 26.68 1.79 -2.03
C SER A 101 25.59 0.72 -2.25
N SER A 102 25.90 -0.34 -3.01
CA SER A 102 24.96 -1.46 -3.23
C SER A 102 24.59 -2.21 -1.95
N PHE A 103 25.46 -2.26 -0.93
CA PHE A 103 25.13 -2.88 0.36
C PHE A 103 23.96 -2.20 1.07
N LEU A 104 23.64 -0.94 0.77
CA LEU A 104 22.46 -0.27 1.30
C LEU A 104 21.16 -0.90 0.78
N GLN A 105 21.14 -1.31 -0.48
CA GLN A 105 20.02 -2.05 -1.09
C GLN A 105 19.96 -3.48 -0.55
N VAL A 106 21.12 -4.14 -0.37
CA VAL A 106 21.19 -5.48 0.26
C VAL A 106 20.66 -5.44 1.70
N ALA A 107 21.02 -4.44 2.49
CA ALA A 107 20.51 -4.24 3.84
C ALA A 107 19.00 -3.94 3.86
N PHE A 108 18.52 -3.06 2.97
CA PHE A 108 17.11 -2.73 2.86
C PHE A 108 16.27 -3.95 2.46
N PHE A 109 16.51 -4.53 1.28
CA PHE A 109 15.72 -5.67 0.79
C PHE A 109 15.95 -6.95 1.61
N GLY A 110 17.13 -7.14 2.20
CA GLY A 110 17.42 -8.24 3.12
C GLY A 110 16.60 -8.14 4.40
N GLY A 111 16.54 -6.97 5.03
CA GLY A 111 15.65 -6.71 6.17
C GLY A 111 14.18 -6.92 5.80
N TYR A 112 13.80 -6.43 4.62
CA TYR A 112 12.45 -6.56 4.07
C TYR A 112 12.01 -8.03 3.91
N PHE A 113 12.87 -8.87 3.32
CA PHE A 113 12.64 -10.30 3.10
C PHE A 113 12.63 -11.12 4.39
N LEU A 114 13.62 -10.90 5.27
CA LEU A 114 13.76 -11.66 6.52
C LEU A 114 12.66 -11.34 7.53
N ALA A 115 12.30 -10.06 7.66
CA ALA A 115 11.28 -9.62 8.60
C ALA A 115 9.87 -10.13 8.25
N ALA A 116 9.55 -10.33 6.97
CA ALA A 116 8.22 -10.77 6.54
C ALA A 116 7.82 -12.12 7.17
N LEU A 117 8.75 -13.08 7.23
CA LEU A 117 8.55 -14.38 7.88
C LEU A 117 8.26 -14.26 9.39
N VAL A 118 8.91 -13.30 10.06
CA VAL A 118 8.71 -13.03 11.49
C VAL A 118 7.37 -12.30 11.70
N ALA A 119 7.06 -11.33 10.83
CA ALA A 119 5.84 -10.54 10.84
C ALA A 119 4.58 -11.41 10.81
N GLY A 120 4.47 -12.35 9.86
CA GLY A 120 3.32 -13.25 9.74
C GLY A 120 3.12 -14.14 10.98
N ARG A 121 4.18 -14.83 11.40
CA ARG A 121 4.17 -15.71 12.60
C ARG A 121 3.83 -14.93 13.87
N LEU A 122 4.22 -13.67 13.96
CA LEU A 122 3.87 -12.81 15.09
C LEU A 122 2.41 -12.38 15.02
N MET A 123 1.92 -11.94 13.86
CA MET A 123 0.52 -11.49 13.65
C MET A 123 -0.52 -12.61 13.79
N GLU A 124 -0.13 -13.86 13.60
CA GLU A 124 -0.93 -15.02 14.01
C GLU A 124 -1.26 -14.95 15.50
N ARG A 125 -0.28 -14.61 16.34
CA ARG A 125 -0.38 -14.54 17.81
C ARG A 125 -0.91 -13.21 18.35
N ILE A 126 -0.57 -12.09 17.72
CA ILE A 126 -0.85 -10.73 18.27
C ILE A 126 -1.91 -9.93 17.50
N GLY A 127 -2.39 -10.43 16.35
CA GLY A 127 -3.39 -9.76 15.52
C GLY A 127 -2.87 -8.54 14.74
N TYR A 128 -3.69 -8.04 13.81
CA TYR A 128 -3.30 -6.98 12.87
C TYR A 128 -2.95 -5.66 13.57
N LYS A 129 -3.75 -5.17 14.53
CA LYS A 129 -3.49 -3.90 15.23
C LYS A 129 -2.10 -3.88 15.90
N ARG A 130 -1.75 -4.94 16.64
CA ARG A 130 -0.44 -5.00 17.32
C ARG A 130 0.69 -5.20 16.31
N GLY A 131 0.48 -5.95 15.22
CA GLY A 131 1.43 -6.04 14.11
C GLY A 131 1.77 -4.69 13.47
N ILE A 132 0.76 -3.86 13.19
CA ILE A 132 0.93 -2.50 12.67
C ILE A 132 1.74 -1.64 13.66
N LEU A 133 1.42 -1.69 14.96
CA LEU A 133 2.16 -0.96 15.99
C LEU A 133 3.62 -1.41 16.08
N SER A 134 3.90 -2.72 16.07
CA SER A 134 5.28 -3.24 16.01
C SER A 134 6.03 -2.76 14.77
N GLY A 135 5.36 -2.73 13.61
CA GLY A 135 5.91 -2.13 12.39
C GLY A 135 6.25 -0.65 12.58
N LEU A 136 5.32 0.17 13.04
CA LEU A 136 5.52 1.61 13.27
C LEU A 136 6.66 1.89 14.25
N PHE A 137 6.77 1.14 15.35
CA PHE A 137 7.87 1.31 16.31
C PHE A 137 9.23 0.89 15.73
N LEU A 138 9.31 -0.19 14.94
CA LEU A 138 10.53 -0.53 14.19
C LEU A 138 10.91 0.55 13.17
N CYS A 139 9.93 1.13 12.47
CA CYS A 139 10.16 2.21 11.50
C CYS A 139 10.66 3.49 12.18
N ALA A 140 10.03 3.89 13.29
CA ALA A 140 10.48 5.01 14.11
C ALA A 140 11.91 4.76 14.62
N SER A 141 12.21 3.55 15.09
CA SER A 141 13.53 3.18 15.59
C SER A 141 14.59 3.24 14.49
N GLY A 142 14.32 2.65 13.32
CA GLY A 142 15.22 2.70 12.16
C GLY A 142 15.44 4.13 11.66
N ALA A 143 14.38 4.94 11.57
CA ALA A 143 14.48 6.36 11.22
C ALA A 143 15.34 7.15 12.22
N LEU A 144 15.10 6.99 13.52
CA LEU A 144 15.85 7.68 14.57
C LEU A 144 17.32 7.24 14.64
N LEU A 145 17.65 5.98 14.31
CA LEU A 145 19.03 5.48 14.26
C LEU A 145 19.89 6.14 13.16
N PHE A 146 19.29 6.68 12.09
CA PHE A 146 20.05 7.48 11.10
C PHE A 146 20.64 8.77 11.69
N VAL A 147 20.11 9.29 12.80
CA VAL A 147 20.58 10.53 13.45
C VAL A 147 21.94 10.34 14.15
N PRO A 148 22.16 9.34 15.03
CA PRO A 148 23.49 9.01 15.51
C PRO A 148 24.37 8.43 14.40
N ALA A 149 23.83 7.71 13.40
CA ALA A 149 24.63 7.28 12.23
C ALA A 149 25.31 8.47 11.54
N GLY A 150 24.55 9.52 11.21
CA GLY A 150 25.09 10.74 10.60
C GLY A 150 25.95 11.59 11.54
N SER A 151 25.74 11.48 12.85
CA SER A 151 26.55 12.20 13.84
C SER A 151 27.91 11.54 14.09
N LEU A 152 27.98 10.20 14.03
CA LEU A 152 29.21 9.41 14.23
C LEU A 152 29.95 9.14 12.92
N GLY A 153 29.29 9.26 11.77
CA GLY A 153 29.88 9.02 10.45
C GLY A 153 30.17 7.54 10.14
N VAL A 154 29.53 6.60 10.85
CA VAL A 154 29.81 5.17 10.74
C VAL A 154 28.90 4.51 9.70
N TYR A 155 29.45 4.14 8.54
CA TYR A 155 28.69 3.53 7.45
C TYR A 155 27.96 2.23 7.84
N GLY A 156 28.55 1.40 8.69
CA GLY A 156 27.88 0.19 9.22
C GLY A 156 26.60 0.51 10.02
N LEU A 157 26.54 1.67 10.69
CA LEU A 157 25.35 2.10 11.42
C LEU A 157 24.28 2.66 10.47
N PHE A 158 24.65 3.20 9.31
CA PHE A 158 23.70 3.52 8.23
C PHE A 158 23.06 2.25 7.65
N LEU A 159 23.86 1.22 7.38
CA LEU A 159 23.35 -0.09 6.92
C LEU A 159 22.39 -0.70 7.94
N PHE A 160 22.74 -0.69 9.23
CA PHE A 160 21.88 -1.18 10.29
C PHE A 160 20.59 -0.35 10.43
N SER A 161 20.66 0.97 10.34
CA SER A 161 19.48 1.86 10.38
C SER A 161 18.51 1.57 9.23
N SER A 162 19.04 1.35 8.02
CA SER A 162 18.28 0.95 6.84
C SER A 162 17.62 -0.42 7.00
N PHE A 163 18.38 -1.41 7.50
CA PHE A 163 17.87 -2.75 7.80
C PHE A 163 16.72 -2.71 8.82
N VAL A 164 16.88 -2.01 9.95
CA VAL A 164 15.84 -1.89 11.00
C VAL A 164 14.61 -1.16 10.47
N LEU A 165 14.78 -0.08 9.69
CA LEU A 165 13.68 0.61 9.03
C LEU A 165 12.92 -0.35 8.11
N ALA A 166 13.61 -1.05 7.20
CA ALA A 166 13.02 -1.98 6.24
C ALA A 166 12.31 -3.16 6.91
N CYS A 167 12.85 -3.69 8.02
CA CYS A 167 12.16 -4.68 8.85
C CYS A 167 10.80 -4.17 9.34
N GLY A 168 10.74 -2.90 9.77
CA GLY A 168 9.48 -2.24 10.14
C GLY A 168 8.53 -2.06 8.95
N GLN A 169 9.03 -1.66 7.77
CA GLN A 169 8.20 -1.53 6.55
C GLN A 169 7.56 -2.88 6.16
N SER A 170 8.33 -3.97 6.24
CA SER A 170 7.85 -5.33 6.00
C SER A 170 6.76 -5.76 6.99
N PHE A 171 6.90 -5.41 8.28
CA PHE A 171 5.84 -5.59 9.28
C PHE A 171 4.57 -4.79 8.95
N LEU A 172 4.71 -3.55 8.45
CA LEU A 172 3.56 -2.76 7.99
C LEU A 172 2.87 -3.41 6.78
N GLU A 173 3.63 -3.90 5.81
CA GLU A 173 3.08 -4.46 4.58
C GLU A 173 2.43 -5.84 4.77
N VAL A 174 2.96 -6.69 5.67
CA VAL A 174 2.32 -7.97 6.04
C VAL A 174 1.02 -7.73 6.83
N ALA A 175 0.88 -6.59 7.52
CA ALA A 175 -0.33 -6.27 8.28
C ALA A 175 -1.37 -5.47 7.47
N ALA A 176 -0.97 -4.36 6.86
CA ALA A 176 -1.88 -3.34 6.33
C ALA A 176 -2.55 -3.76 5.03
N ASN A 177 -1.87 -4.50 4.14
CA ASN A 177 -2.47 -4.99 2.90
C ASN A 177 -3.64 -5.97 3.16
N PRO A 178 -3.47 -7.09 3.89
CA PRO A 178 -4.60 -7.96 4.21
C PRO A 178 -5.63 -7.26 5.10
N TYR A 179 -5.23 -6.40 6.04
CA TYR A 179 -6.19 -5.70 6.89
C TYR A 179 -7.09 -4.72 6.11
N ALA A 180 -6.54 -3.94 5.16
CA ALA A 180 -7.34 -3.12 4.27
C ALA A 180 -8.25 -3.95 3.34
N ALA A 181 -7.76 -5.11 2.88
CA ALA A 181 -8.54 -6.05 2.08
C ALA A 181 -9.76 -6.60 2.85
N ILE A 182 -9.60 -7.03 4.12
CA ILE A 182 -10.68 -7.63 4.92
C ILE A 182 -11.62 -6.64 5.63
N LEU A 183 -11.36 -5.32 5.60
CA LEU A 183 -12.22 -4.27 6.19
C LEU A 183 -13.53 -4.04 5.39
N GLY A 184 -14.34 -5.07 5.18
CA GLY A 184 -15.66 -5.01 4.54
C GLY A 184 -16.03 -6.28 3.78
N ALA A 185 -17.06 -6.19 2.93
CA ALA A 185 -17.58 -7.31 2.14
C ALA A 185 -16.51 -7.92 1.20
N PRO A 186 -16.38 -9.26 1.06
CA PRO A 186 -15.31 -9.90 0.28
C PRO A 186 -15.25 -9.51 -1.20
N GLU A 187 -16.38 -9.12 -1.79
CA GLU A 187 -16.55 -8.79 -3.21
C GLU A 187 -15.87 -7.46 -3.56
N SER A 188 -15.69 -6.57 -2.58
CA SER A 188 -15.05 -5.27 -2.72
C SER A 188 -13.64 -5.21 -2.13
N SER A 189 -13.06 -6.38 -1.77
CA SER A 189 -11.73 -6.54 -1.17
C SER A 189 -10.60 -5.98 -2.02
N GLU A 190 -10.48 -6.43 -3.28
CA GLU A 190 -9.47 -5.97 -4.23
C GLU A 190 -9.55 -4.45 -4.46
N ARG A 191 -10.79 -3.92 -4.51
CA ARG A 191 -11.07 -2.50 -4.71
C ARG A 191 -10.73 -1.66 -3.47
N ARG A 192 -10.96 -2.16 -2.26
CA ARG A 192 -10.52 -1.52 -1.00
C ARG A 192 -9.01 -1.39 -0.96
N LEU A 193 -8.28 -2.47 -1.24
CA LEU A 193 -6.82 -2.44 -1.20
C LEU A 193 -6.25 -1.50 -2.29
N ASN A 194 -6.83 -1.50 -3.49
CA ASN A 194 -6.47 -0.54 -4.55
C ASN A 194 -6.72 0.92 -4.13
N LEU A 195 -7.83 1.24 -3.47
CA LEU A 195 -8.08 2.61 -3.01
C LEU A 195 -7.10 3.02 -1.91
N ALA A 196 -6.84 2.14 -0.94
CA ALA A 196 -5.89 2.41 0.14
C ALA A 196 -4.46 2.65 -0.41
N GLN A 197 -4.01 1.80 -1.34
CA GLN A 197 -2.73 1.94 -2.04
C GLN A 197 -2.71 3.13 -3.03
N SER A 198 -3.86 3.69 -3.45
CA SER A 198 -3.86 4.94 -4.25
C SER A 198 -3.22 6.10 -3.49
N PHE A 199 -3.39 6.15 -2.16
CA PHE A 199 -2.76 7.14 -1.28
C PHE A 199 -1.25 6.90 -1.07
N ASN A 200 -0.77 5.65 -1.14
CA ASN A 200 0.67 5.36 -1.27
C ASN A 200 1.23 5.96 -2.58
N GLY A 201 0.46 5.94 -3.68
CA GLY A 201 0.81 6.63 -4.93
C GLY A 201 0.95 8.15 -4.80
N VAL A 202 0.09 8.78 -3.99
CA VAL A 202 0.22 10.22 -3.66
C VAL A 202 1.50 10.47 -2.85
N GLY A 203 1.81 9.62 -1.87
CA GLY A 203 3.02 9.76 -1.05
C GLY A 203 4.31 9.69 -1.87
N TYR A 204 4.36 8.79 -2.87
CA TYR A 204 5.45 8.72 -3.84
C TYR A 204 5.60 10.02 -4.66
N VAL A 205 4.52 10.50 -5.28
CA VAL A 205 4.56 11.72 -6.11
C VAL A 205 4.94 12.95 -5.27
N VAL A 206 4.43 13.09 -4.04
CA VAL A 206 4.77 14.20 -3.14
C VAL A 206 6.24 14.14 -2.71
N ALA A 207 6.75 12.96 -2.33
CA ALA A 207 8.17 12.81 -1.98
C ALA A 207 9.09 13.13 -3.17
N LEU A 208 8.79 12.60 -4.36
CA LEU A 208 9.61 12.79 -5.57
C LEU A 208 9.56 14.23 -6.11
N TYR A 209 8.39 14.86 -6.14
CA TYR A 209 8.19 16.16 -6.80
C TYR A 209 8.36 17.37 -5.86
N VAL A 210 7.96 17.26 -4.60
CA VAL A 210 8.09 18.36 -3.63
C VAL A 210 9.42 18.25 -2.89
N VAL A 211 9.69 17.11 -2.24
CA VAL A 211 10.82 16.99 -1.31
C VAL A 211 12.13 16.68 -2.04
N GLY A 212 12.08 15.90 -3.12
CA GLY A 212 13.22 15.62 -3.99
C GLY A 212 14.00 16.89 -4.38
N PRO A 213 13.37 17.88 -5.05
CA PRO A 213 14.02 19.15 -5.40
C PRO A 213 14.45 20.01 -4.21
N MET A 214 13.75 19.93 -3.07
CA MET A 214 14.11 20.68 -1.86
C MET A 214 15.36 20.14 -1.16
N ILE A 215 15.70 18.87 -1.35
CA ILE A 215 16.90 18.22 -0.76
C ILE A 215 18.05 18.16 -1.78
N LEU A 216 17.75 17.80 -3.03
CA LEU A 216 18.72 17.62 -4.12
C LEU A 216 19.12 18.92 -4.84
N SER A 217 18.69 20.09 -4.35
CA SER A 217 19.01 21.39 -4.98
C SER A 217 20.46 21.83 -4.77
N ALA A 218 21.14 21.30 -3.75
CA ALA A 218 22.59 21.48 -3.59
C ALA A 218 23.35 20.58 -4.58
N THR A 219 24.20 21.17 -5.43
CA THR A 219 25.08 20.41 -6.31
C THR A 219 26.11 19.62 -5.50
N VAL A 220 25.94 18.30 -5.43
CA VAL A 220 26.92 17.38 -4.87
C VAL A 220 28.20 17.44 -5.72
N PRO A 221 29.37 17.82 -5.17
CA PRO A 221 30.63 17.85 -5.93
C PRO A 221 31.04 16.44 -6.37
N SER A 222 31.82 16.32 -7.44
CA SER A 222 32.32 15.02 -7.88
C SER A 222 33.36 14.45 -6.89
N ALA A 223 33.63 13.15 -6.96
CA ALA A 223 34.69 12.54 -6.17
C ALA A 223 36.07 13.17 -6.44
N GLU A 224 36.31 13.69 -7.64
CA GLU A 224 37.52 14.41 -8.00
C GLU A 224 37.56 15.81 -7.38
N ASP A 225 36.44 16.54 -7.38
CA ASP A 225 36.34 17.83 -6.69
C ASP A 225 36.56 17.69 -5.18
N LEU A 226 35.97 16.65 -4.57
CA LEU A 226 36.17 16.32 -3.15
C LEU A 226 37.63 15.94 -2.84
N ALA A 227 38.33 15.29 -3.77
CA ALA A 227 39.75 14.96 -3.62
C ALA A 227 40.69 16.18 -3.75
N ARG A 228 40.23 17.27 -4.38
CA ARG A 228 40.95 18.56 -4.48
C ARG A 228 40.74 19.46 -3.25
N LEU A 229 39.83 19.12 -2.33
CA LEU A 229 39.60 19.88 -1.10
C LEU A 229 40.70 19.64 -0.07
N SER A 230 41.06 20.67 0.71
CA SER A 230 41.92 20.49 1.87
C SER A 230 41.21 19.64 2.95
N PRO A 231 41.95 18.88 3.80
CA PRO A 231 41.33 17.99 4.79
C PRO A 231 40.31 18.67 5.70
N ALA A 232 40.56 19.92 6.12
CA ALA A 232 39.63 20.70 6.93
C ALA A 232 38.34 21.05 6.19
N VAL A 233 38.42 21.44 4.91
CA VAL A 233 37.24 21.76 4.08
C VAL A 233 36.46 20.49 3.74
N LEU A 234 37.15 19.37 3.48
CA LEU A 234 36.51 18.06 3.27
C LEU A 234 35.78 17.58 4.54
N GLN A 235 36.37 17.77 5.73
CA GLN A 235 35.72 17.45 7.00
C GLN A 235 34.48 18.33 7.25
N ALA A 236 34.57 19.63 7.01
CA ALA A 236 33.44 20.55 7.11
C ALA A 236 32.32 20.22 6.10
N TYR A 237 32.67 19.85 4.86
CA TYR A 237 31.71 19.39 3.86
C TYR A 237 31.01 18.09 4.29
N ARG A 238 31.75 17.08 4.75
CA ARG A 238 31.16 15.83 5.25
C ARG A 238 30.21 16.07 6.42
N ALA A 239 30.61 16.93 7.37
CA ALA A 239 29.79 17.31 8.52
C ALA A 239 28.51 18.07 8.13
N SER A 240 28.54 18.92 7.09
CA SER A 240 27.33 19.59 6.60
C SER A 240 26.39 18.63 5.87
N GLN A 241 26.91 17.72 5.03
CA GLN A 241 26.09 16.67 4.40
C GLN A 241 25.42 15.78 5.44
N THR A 242 26.12 15.34 6.48
CA THR A 242 25.51 14.55 7.56
C THR A 242 24.72 15.37 8.57
N ALA A 243 24.67 16.70 8.46
CA ALA A 243 23.70 17.55 9.16
C ALA A 243 22.38 17.62 8.38
N THR A 244 22.42 17.84 7.06
CA THR A 244 21.25 17.94 6.16
C THR A 244 20.28 16.77 6.32
N VAL A 245 20.80 15.55 6.51
CA VAL A 245 19.96 14.34 6.65
C VAL A 245 19.24 14.22 7.99
N ARG A 246 19.71 14.87 9.07
CA ARG A 246 19.21 14.63 10.44
C ARG A 246 17.75 15.08 10.61
N ILE A 247 17.41 16.26 10.12
CA ILE A 247 16.05 16.83 10.25
C ILE A 247 15.02 15.97 9.49
N PRO A 248 15.23 15.58 8.21
CA PRO A 248 14.38 14.59 7.54
C PRO A 248 14.14 13.32 8.35
N TYR A 249 15.17 12.68 8.92
CA TYR A 249 15.00 11.45 9.69
C TYR A 249 14.30 11.65 11.05
N LEU A 250 14.53 12.77 11.73
CA LEU A 250 13.77 13.15 12.92
C LEU A 250 12.28 13.36 12.60
N VAL A 251 11.97 14.01 11.46
CA VAL A 251 10.59 14.22 10.99
C VAL A 251 9.93 12.89 10.61
N ILE A 252 10.60 12.02 9.87
CA ILE A 252 10.10 10.67 9.53
C ILE A 252 9.82 9.85 10.81
N GLY A 253 10.77 9.83 11.75
CA GLY A 253 10.62 9.12 13.03
C GLY A 253 9.45 9.68 13.85
N GLY A 254 9.32 11.00 13.94
CA GLY A 254 8.20 11.68 14.58
C GLY A 254 6.86 11.34 13.94
N ILE A 255 6.77 11.33 12.60
CA ILE A 255 5.56 10.93 11.86
C ILE A 255 5.17 9.48 12.23
N PHE A 256 6.11 8.53 12.21
CA PHE A 256 5.80 7.14 12.59
C PHE A 256 5.32 7.01 14.05
N LEU A 257 5.88 7.79 14.99
CA LEU A 257 5.43 7.80 16.39
C LEU A 257 4.04 8.44 16.56
N VAL A 258 3.74 9.53 15.85
CA VAL A 258 2.41 10.15 15.85
C VAL A 258 1.36 9.18 15.29
N VAL A 259 1.66 8.51 14.16
CA VAL A 259 0.76 7.48 13.61
C VAL A 259 0.62 6.30 14.58
N ALA A 260 1.68 5.89 15.28
CA ALA A 260 1.61 4.83 16.29
C ALA A 260 0.68 5.21 17.44
N ALA A 261 0.74 6.45 17.93
CA ALA A 261 -0.17 6.95 18.95
C ALA A 261 -1.63 6.95 18.47
N VAL A 262 -1.91 7.46 17.27
CA VAL A 262 -3.29 7.47 16.72
C VAL A 262 -3.81 6.04 16.53
N ILE A 263 -3.01 5.13 15.96
CA ILE A 263 -3.36 3.70 15.80
C ILE A 263 -3.54 3.00 17.16
N TYR A 264 -2.77 3.38 18.18
CA TYR A 264 -2.88 2.85 19.54
C TYR A 264 -4.23 3.22 20.18
N PHE A 265 -4.67 4.48 20.08
CA PHE A 265 -5.97 4.91 20.61
C PHE A 265 -7.16 4.52 19.72
N ALA A 266 -6.97 4.35 18.41
CA ALA A 266 -8.04 3.98 17.49
C ALA A 266 -8.62 2.58 17.75
N HIS A 267 -9.95 2.46 17.72
CA HIS A 267 -10.62 1.16 17.74
C HIS A 267 -10.55 0.50 16.36
N LEU A 268 -9.51 -0.31 16.15
CA LEU A 268 -9.34 -1.17 14.99
C LEU A 268 -9.88 -2.56 15.34
N PRO A 269 -11.00 -3.01 14.74
CA PRO A 269 -11.60 -4.31 15.09
C PRO A 269 -10.67 -5.47 14.73
N GLU A 270 -10.56 -6.46 15.64
CA GLU A 270 -9.92 -7.74 15.34
C GLU A 270 -10.82 -8.58 14.43
N ILE A 271 -10.58 -8.52 13.13
CA ILE A 271 -11.17 -9.44 12.16
C ILE A 271 -10.37 -10.75 12.25
N ARG A 272 -10.99 -11.77 12.85
CA ARG A 272 -10.50 -13.15 12.82
C ARG A 272 -11.14 -13.85 11.63
N GLU A 273 -10.29 -14.38 10.76
CA GLU A 273 -10.72 -15.18 9.63
C GLU A 273 -11.23 -16.52 10.17
N ALA A 274 -12.42 -16.94 9.74
CA ALA A 274 -13.05 -18.16 10.25
C ALA A 274 -12.25 -19.39 9.80
N ALA A 275 -11.86 -20.22 10.77
CA ALA A 275 -11.28 -21.54 10.51
C ALA A 275 -12.40 -22.59 10.51
N THR A 276 -12.41 -23.46 9.51
CA THR A 276 -13.12 -24.74 9.61
C THR A 276 -12.44 -25.67 10.63
N PRO A 277 -13.12 -26.72 11.12
CA PRO A 277 -12.52 -27.67 12.08
C PRO A 277 -11.24 -28.34 11.56
N GLU A 278 -11.16 -28.64 10.26
CA GLU A 278 -9.94 -29.18 9.62
C GLU A 278 -8.79 -28.17 9.65
N GLU A 279 -9.05 -26.90 9.30
CA GLU A 279 -8.05 -25.83 9.33
C GLU A 279 -7.60 -25.46 10.77
N ALA A 280 -8.42 -25.76 11.78
CA ALA A 280 -8.04 -25.62 13.19
C ALA A 280 -7.13 -26.76 13.67
N GLY A 281 -7.35 -27.99 13.19
CA GLY A 281 -6.50 -29.16 13.48
C GLY A 281 -5.17 -29.13 12.72
N ALA A 282 -5.17 -28.66 11.47
CA ALA A 282 -3.98 -28.45 10.65
C ALA A 282 -3.17 -27.24 11.13
N SER A 283 -2.50 -27.36 12.28
CA SER A 283 -1.70 -26.30 12.90
C SER A 283 -0.83 -25.59 11.86
N ALA A 284 -1.09 -24.31 11.61
CA ALA A 284 -0.73 -23.61 10.37
C ALA A 284 0.66 -24.03 9.83
N SER A 285 0.65 -24.88 8.80
CA SER A 285 1.84 -25.50 8.20
C SER A 285 2.28 -24.71 6.95
N TRP A 286 3.58 -24.66 6.69
CA TRP A 286 4.10 -24.07 5.45
C TRP A 286 3.72 -24.89 4.21
N GLU A 287 3.49 -26.20 4.36
CA GLU A 287 2.99 -27.07 3.30
C GLU A 287 1.53 -26.72 2.97
N GLY A 288 0.71 -26.46 4.00
CA GLY A 288 -0.67 -25.97 3.84
C GLY A 288 -0.71 -24.65 3.07
N VAL A 289 0.12 -23.67 3.46
CA VAL A 289 0.26 -22.40 2.74
C VAL A 289 0.64 -22.63 1.26
N LEU A 290 1.62 -23.48 0.99
CA LEU A 290 2.12 -23.74 -0.37
C LEU A 290 1.18 -24.61 -1.23
N ALA A 291 0.24 -25.35 -0.63
CA ALA A 291 -0.79 -26.09 -1.36
C ALA A 291 -1.78 -25.18 -2.11
N HIS A 292 -1.91 -23.91 -1.70
CA HIS A 292 -2.69 -22.89 -2.41
C HIS A 292 -1.97 -22.44 -3.69
N LYS A 293 -2.18 -23.17 -4.78
CA LYS A 293 -1.53 -22.91 -6.08
C LYS A 293 -1.73 -21.48 -6.64
N HIS A 294 -2.82 -20.79 -6.29
CA HIS A 294 -3.05 -19.40 -6.69
C HIS A 294 -2.15 -18.42 -5.91
N LEU A 295 -1.94 -18.65 -4.61
CA LEU A 295 -0.98 -17.92 -3.80
C LEU A 295 0.45 -18.12 -4.32
N VAL A 296 0.87 -19.35 -4.62
CA VAL A 296 2.24 -19.60 -5.13
C VAL A 296 2.46 -18.86 -6.46
N ARG A 297 1.45 -18.84 -7.35
CA ARG A 297 1.49 -18.06 -8.60
C ARG A 297 1.46 -16.55 -8.36
N SER A 298 0.72 -16.06 -7.36
CA SER A 298 0.71 -14.63 -7.04
C SER A 298 2.04 -14.17 -6.45
N VAL A 299 2.73 -15.00 -5.67
CA VAL A 299 4.10 -14.73 -5.18
C VAL A 299 5.08 -14.56 -6.34
N VAL A 300 5.03 -15.43 -7.36
CA VAL A 300 5.87 -15.29 -8.57
C VAL A 300 5.46 -14.06 -9.39
N ALA A 301 4.16 -13.79 -9.55
CA ALA A 301 3.67 -12.60 -10.24
C ALA A 301 4.09 -11.31 -9.52
N GLN A 302 4.05 -11.30 -8.19
CA GLN A 302 4.46 -10.18 -7.34
C GLN A 302 5.97 -9.94 -7.43
N PHE A 303 6.80 -10.99 -7.42
CA PHE A 303 8.25 -10.90 -7.60
C PHE A 303 8.61 -10.27 -8.95
N LEU A 304 8.02 -10.80 -10.04
CA LEU A 304 8.27 -10.31 -11.39
C LEU A 304 7.73 -8.89 -11.59
N TYR A 305 6.52 -8.60 -11.09
CA TYR A 305 5.96 -7.25 -11.12
C TYR A 305 6.83 -6.23 -10.38
N VAL A 306 7.21 -6.49 -9.11
CA VAL A 306 7.99 -5.55 -8.30
C VAL A 306 9.38 -5.34 -8.90
N GLY A 307 10.00 -6.41 -9.40
CA GLY A 307 11.26 -6.33 -10.15
C GLY A 307 11.15 -5.46 -11.41
N ALA A 308 10.08 -5.60 -12.19
CA ALA A 308 9.82 -4.77 -13.37
C ALA A 308 9.47 -3.31 -12.99
N GLN A 309 8.72 -3.10 -11.90
CA GLN A 309 8.36 -1.77 -11.41
C GLN A 309 9.61 -0.97 -11.03
N VAL A 310 10.44 -1.52 -10.15
CA VAL A 310 11.67 -0.86 -9.71
C VAL A 310 12.67 -0.78 -10.87
N GLY A 311 12.78 -1.82 -11.70
CA GLY A 311 13.63 -1.83 -12.88
C GLY A 311 13.31 -0.68 -13.84
N VAL A 312 12.08 -0.59 -14.36
CA VAL A 312 11.70 0.51 -15.25
C VAL A 312 11.88 1.87 -14.56
N GLY A 313 11.46 2.01 -13.30
CA GLY A 313 11.58 3.26 -12.54
C GLY A 313 13.03 3.74 -12.42
N SER A 314 13.96 2.88 -11.99
CA SER A 314 15.39 3.20 -11.89
C SER A 314 16.03 3.54 -13.24
N PHE A 315 15.51 3.00 -14.34
CA PHE A 315 16.10 3.16 -15.67
C PHE A 315 15.48 4.25 -16.54
N VAL A 316 14.35 4.89 -16.18
CA VAL A 316 13.70 5.94 -17.00
C VAL A 316 14.69 7.03 -17.44
N ILE A 317 15.51 7.57 -16.52
CA ILE A 317 16.44 8.67 -16.82
C ILE A 317 17.54 8.20 -17.81
N ARG A 318 18.14 7.03 -17.58
CA ARG A 318 19.14 6.43 -18.50
C ARG A 318 18.53 6.16 -19.88
N PHE A 319 17.29 5.67 -19.94
CA PHE A 319 16.56 5.37 -21.17
C PHE A 319 16.30 6.64 -21.99
N VAL A 320 15.77 7.70 -21.36
CA VAL A 320 15.50 8.98 -22.03
C VAL A 320 16.80 9.63 -22.52
N MET A 321 17.88 9.61 -21.73
CA MET A 321 19.18 10.13 -22.16
C MET A 321 19.81 9.31 -23.30
N HIS A 322 19.52 8.02 -23.42
CA HIS A 322 19.99 7.21 -24.56
C HIS A 322 19.22 7.54 -25.85
N VAL A 323 17.89 7.69 -25.76
CA VAL A 323 17.02 7.98 -26.90
C VAL A 323 17.11 9.44 -27.35
N GLN A 324 17.38 10.38 -26.43
CA GLN A 324 17.47 11.81 -26.71
C GLN A 324 18.64 12.49 -25.94
N PRO A 325 19.91 12.26 -26.34
CA PRO A 325 21.09 12.68 -25.57
C PRO A 325 21.17 14.18 -25.24
N LEU A 326 20.72 15.04 -26.16
CA LEU A 326 20.74 16.49 -26.02
C LEU A 326 19.84 17.04 -24.89
N LEU A 327 18.95 16.21 -24.34
CA LEU A 327 18.01 16.61 -23.28
C LEU A 327 18.68 16.74 -21.89
N GLY A 328 19.76 15.97 -21.66
CA GLY A 328 20.51 15.93 -20.40
C GLY A 328 19.73 15.40 -19.19
N PRO A 329 20.41 15.21 -18.02
CA PRO A 329 19.79 14.58 -16.85
C PRO A 329 18.60 15.35 -16.28
N ARG A 330 18.68 16.69 -16.24
CA ARG A 330 17.61 17.55 -15.69
C ARG A 330 16.33 17.52 -16.54
N GLY A 331 16.45 17.39 -17.87
CA GLY A 331 15.30 17.22 -18.74
C GLY A 331 14.74 15.79 -18.66
N ALA A 332 15.61 14.77 -18.67
CA ALA A 332 15.22 13.37 -18.53
C ALA A 332 14.47 13.08 -17.20
N ALA A 333 14.86 13.72 -16.09
CA ALA A 333 14.17 13.61 -14.81
C ALA A 333 12.68 14.00 -14.86
N ARG A 334 12.27 14.90 -15.78
CA ARG A 334 10.85 15.28 -15.96
C ARG A 334 10.00 14.10 -16.42
N TYR A 335 10.57 13.20 -17.21
CA TYR A 335 9.87 11.99 -17.67
C TYR A 335 9.70 10.95 -16.55
N LEU A 336 10.62 10.89 -15.58
CA LEU A 336 10.43 10.09 -14.36
C LEU A 336 9.28 10.66 -13.49
N VAL A 337 9.18 11.99 -13.37
CA VAL A 337 8.02 12.63 -12.71
C VAL A 337 6.71 12.31 -13.46
N LEU A 338 6.69 12.38 -14.78
CA LEU A 338 5.50 12.01 -15.58
C LEU A 338 5.12 10.52 -15.40
N HIS A 339 6.10 9.62 -15.33
CA HIS A 339 5.88 8.19 -15.03
C HIS A 339 5.26 8.00 -13.63
N ALA A 340 5.75 8.71 -12.62
CA ALA A 340 5.23 8.67 -11.25
C ALA A 340 3.81 9.26 -11.14
N VAL A 341 3.53 10.38 -11.82
CA VAL A 341 2.19 10.98 -11.90
C VAL A 341 1.23 10.05 -12.66
N GLY A 342 1.67 9.43 -13.75
CA GLY A 342 0.91 8.40 -14.46
C GLY A 342 0.54 7.22 -13.55
N PHE A 343 1.48 6.72 -12.76
CA PHE A 343 1.26 5.67 -11.77
C PHE A 343 0.22 6.05 -10.70
N MET A 344 0.28 7.27 -10.17
CA MET A 344 -0.72 7.80 -9.23
C MET A 344 -2.11 7.89 -9.88
N ILE A 345 -2.21 8.48 -11.07
CA ILE A 345 -3.48 8.62 -11.82
C ILE A 345 -4.07 7.23 -12.12
N GLY A 346 -3.25 6.29 -12.56
CA GLY A 346 -3.65 4.90 -12.82
C GLY A 346 -4.22 4.19 -11.59
N ARG A 347 -3.72 4.48 -10.38
CA ARG A 347 -4.23 3.86 -9.15
C ARG A 347 -5.64 4.33 -8.84
N PHE A 348 -5.87 5.66 -8.85
CA PHE A 348 -7.22 6.20 -8.64
C PHE A 348 -8.19 5.81 -9.75
N ALA A 349 -7.77 5.88 -11.02
CA ALA A 349 -8.60 5.50 -12.17
C ALA A 349 -8.97 4.01 -12.12
N GLY A 350 -8.00 3.12 -11.89
CA GLY A 350 -8.24 1.69 -11.78
C GLY A 350 -9.08 1.30 -10.56
N SER A 351 -8.82 1.90 -9.39
CA SER A 351 -9.64 1.70 -8.19
C SER A 351 -11.09 2.20 -8.35
N ALA A 352 -11.32 3.20 -9.21
CA ALA A 352 -12.67 3.59 -9.62
C ALA A 352 -13.27 2.57 -10.61
N LEU A 353 -12.51 2.14 -11.62
CA LEU A 353 -12.99 1.23 -12.66
C LEU A 353 -13.34 -0.18 -12.15
N MET A 354 -12.71 -0.63 -11.06
CA MET A 354 -13.09 -1.84 -10.30
C MET A 354 -14.50 -1.77 -9.66
N LYS A 355 -15.24 -0.67 -9.80
CA LYS A 355 -16.69 -0.63 -9.52
C LYS A 355 -17.50 -1.41 -10.57
N TRP A 356 -17.01 -1.47 -11.81
CA TRP A 356 -17.72 -2.02 -12.97
C TRP A 356 -16.98 -3.19 -13.65
N THR A 357 -15.68 -3.36 -13.37
CA THR A 357 -14.85 -4.42 -13.93
C THR A 357 -14.32 -5.34 -12.83
N SER A 358 -14.11 -6.63 -13.13
CA SER A 358 -13.44 -7.54 -12.20
C SER A 358 -11.97 -7.15 -12.05
N ALA A 359 -11.43 -7.25 -10.83
CA ALA A 359 -10.06 -6.85 -10.55
C ALA A 359 -9.03 -7.66 -11.37
N SER A 360 -9.27 -8.96 -11.57
CA SER A 360 -8.46 -9.82 -12.46
C SER A 360 -8.54 -9.41 -13.93
N GLY A 361 -9.73 -9.06 -14.44
CA GLY A 361 -9.91 -8.57 -15.81
C GLY A 361 -9.19 -7.22 -16.02
N LEU A 362 -9.29 -6.31 -15.06
CA LEU A 362 -8.59 -5.03 -15.13
C LEU A 362 -7.06 -5.18 -15.01
N LEU A 363 -6.60 -6.09 -14.14
CA LEU A 363 -5.18 -6.47 -14.07
C LEU A 363 -4.67 -7.02 -15.40
N ALA A 364 -5.47 -7.81 -16.12
CA ALA A 364 -5.09 -8.33 -17.44
C ALA A 364 -4.97 -7.19 -18.48
N VAL A 365 -5.91 -6.25 -18.50
CA VAL A 365 -5.83 -5.05 -19.37
C VAL A 365 -4.57 -4.23 -19.06
N PHE A 366 -4.25 -4.02 -17.78
CA PHE A 366 -3.09 -3.22 -17.38
C PHE A 366 -1.76 -3.97 -17.65
N ALA A 367 -1.71 -5.28 -17.42
CA ALA A 367 -0.55 -6.11 -17.76
C ALA A 367 -0.30 -6.15 -19.27
N PHE A 368 -1.35 -6.28 -20.08
CA PHE A 368 -1.26 -6.19 -21.53
C PHE A 368 -0.81 -4.79 -22.00
N GLY A 369 -1.35 -3.72 -21.41
CA GLY A 369 -0.93 -2.34 -21.69
C GLY A 369 0.56 -2.11 -21.39
N ALA A 370 1.07 -2.59 -20.26
CA ALA A 370 2.50 -2.54 -19.92
C ALA A 370 3.35 -3.35 -20.90
N LEU A 371 2.89 -4.55 -21.30
CA LEU A 371 3.57 -5.41 -22.28
C LEU A 371 3.67 -4.73 -23.65
N ILE A 372 2.58 -4.15 -24.16
CA ILE A 372 2.60 -3.40 -25.42
C ILE A 372 3.51 -2.17 -25.32
N CYS A 373 3.48 -1.44 -24.21
CA CYS A 373 4.40 -0.32 -24.00
C CYS A 373 5.87 -0.77 -23.93
N ALA A 374 6.16 -1.94 -23.37
CA ALA A 374 7.51 -2.51 -23.39
C ALA A 374 7.95 -2.88 -24.81
N VAL A 375 7.09 -3.51 -25.61
CA VAL A 375 7.36 -3.81 -27.04
C VAL A 375 7.62 -2.51 -27.83
N VAL A 376 6.80 -1.48 -27.65
CA VAL A 376 7.00 -0.18 -28.30
C VAL A 376 8.32 0.47 -27.83
N ALA A 377 8.64 0.38 -26.54
CA ALA A 377 9.90 0.87 -26.00
C ALA A 377 11.12 0.12 -26.55
N THR A 378 11.07 -1.20 -26.76
CA THR A 378 12.19 -1.97 -27.33
C THR A 378 12.34 -1.85 -28.84
N SER A 379 11.26 -1.54 -29.57
CA SER A 379 11.16 -1.80 -31.02
C SER A 379 10.82 -0.57 -31.88
N THR A 380 10.75 0.64 -31.30
CA THR A 380 10.53 1.89 -32.05
C THR A 380 11.68 2.89 -31.86
N ALA A 381 11.67 4.00 -32.60
CA ALA A 381 12.72 5.02 -32.61
C ALA A 381 12.14 6.44 -32.48
N GLY A 382 13.01 7.46 -32.39
CA GLY A 382 12.60 8.83 -32.13
C GLY A 382 12.04 8.99 -30.70
N ALA A 383 11.06 9.88 -30.51
CA ALA A 383 10.49 10.12 -29.18
C ALA A 383 9.47 9.06 -28.70
N ILE A 384 9.01 8.15 -29.58
CA ILE A 384 7.95 7.18 -29.27
C ILE A 384 8.30 6.24 -28.10
N PRO A 385 9.52 5.65 -28.03
CA PRO A 385 9.94 4.84 -26.88
C PRO A 385 9.83 5.56 -25.53
N ILE A 386 10.13 6.86 -25.50
CA ILE A 386 10.12 7.66 -24.26
C ILE A 386 8.69 7.75 -23.69
N TYR A 387 7.71 8.05 -24.55
CA TYR A 387 6.31 8.11 -24.13
C TYR A 387 5.77 6.74 -23.71
N ALA A 388 6.21 5.65 -24.35
CA ALA A 388 5.87 4.30 -23.94
C ALA A 388 6.42 3.98 -22.53
N VAL A 389 7.67 4.34 -22.23
CA VAL A 389 8.28 4.15 -20.90
C VAL A 389 7.59 5.00 -19.82
N VAL A 390 7.12 6.21 -20.15
CA VAL A 390 6.24 6.98 -19.24
C VAL A 390 4.92 6.26 -19.00
N LEU A 391 4.27 5.76 -20.05
CA LEU A 391 2.94 5.14 -19.97
C LEU A 391 2.94 3.78 -19.23
N ILE A 392 4.07 3.06 -19.19
CA ILE A 392 4.26 1.90 -18.30
C ILE A 392 3.95 2.26 -16.84
N GLY A 393 4.25 3.50 -16.39
CA GLY A 393 3.93 3.95 -15.04
C GLY A 393 2.44 3.88 -14.72
N PHE A 394 1.60 4.38 -15.64
CA PHE A 394 0.15 4.26 -15.53
C PHE A 394 -0.31 2.80 -15.45
N PHE A 395 0.29 1.91 -16.24
CA PHE A 395 -0.08 0.50 -16.23
C PHE A 395 0.42 -0.29 -15.01
N HIS A 396 1.56 0.08 -14.40
CA HIS A 396 2.03 -0.52 -13.14
C HIS A 396 1.07 -0.30 -11.96
N SER A 397 0.40 0.85 -11.94
CA SER A 397 -0.42 1.37 -10.84
C SER A 397 -1.15 0.32 -9.97
N ILE A 398 -2.11 -0.40 -10.54
CA ILE A 398 -2.98 -1.35 -9.82
C ILE A 398 -2.36 -2.74 -9.63
N MET A 399 -1.21 -3.04 -10.25
CA MET A 399 -0.71 -4.41 -10.30
C MET A 399 -0.40 -4.95 -8.91
N PHE A 400 0.39 -4.21 -8.11
CA PHE A 400 0.72 -4.58 -6.72
C PHE A 400 -0.52 -4.92 -5.87
N PRO A 401 -1.48 -4.00 -5.61
CA PRO A 401 -2.62 -4.30 -4.74
C PRO A 401 -3.51 -5.40 -5.29
N THR A 402 -3.59 -5.54 -6.62
CA THR A 402 -4.49 -6.53 -7.24
C THR A 402 -3.90 -7.93 -7.24
N ILE A 403 -2.60 -8.09 -7.52
CA ILE A 403 -1.89 -9.37 -7.36
C ILE A 403 -1.94 -9.80 -5.90
N PHE A 404 -1.71 -8.87 -4.96
CA PHE A 404 -1.76 -9.16 -3.53
C PHE A 404 -3.16 -9.62 -3.09
N ALA A 405 -4.21 -8.85 -3.38
CA ALA A 405 -5.58 -9.16 -2.94
C ALA A 405 -6.13 -10.44 -3.58
N LEU A 406 -5.83 -10.72 -4.85
CA LEU A 406 -6.16 -11.98 -5.50
C LEU A 406 -5.36 -13.15 -4.92
N GLY A 407 -4.10 -12.93 -4.56
CA GLY A 407 -3.21 -13.93 -3.97
C GLY A 407 -3.63 -14.39 -2.57
N ILE A 408 -4.15 -13.48 -1.74
CA ILE A 408 -4.65 -13.81 -0.40
C ILE A 408 -6.12 -14.29 -0.38
N LYS A 409 -6.80 -14.30 -1.52
CA LYS A 409 -8.23 -14.64 -1.58
C LYS A 409 -8.46 -16.10 -1.19
N ASN A 410 -9.43 -16.32 -0.30
CA ASN A 410 -9.82 -17.64 0.21
C ASN A 410 -8.65 -18.44 0.82
N LEU A 411 -7.77 -17.79 1.59
CA LEU A 411 -6.71 -18.45 2.37
C LEU A 411 -7.11 -18.77 3.83
N GLY A 412 -8.23 -18.24 4.33
CA GLY A 412 -8.68 -18.50 5.70
C GLY A 412 -7.59 -18.19 6.74
N PRO A 413 -7.29 -19.10 7.68
CA PRO A 413 -6.19 -18.92 8.64
C PRO A 413 -4.80 -18.67 8.02
N PHE A 414 -4.56 -19.08 6.76
CA PHE A 414 -3.26 -18.94 6.11
C PHE A 414 -2.96 -17.52 5.58
N THR A 415 -3.94 -16.60 5.55
CA THR A 415 -3.79 -15.25 4.97
C THR A 415 -2.56 -14.49 5.46
N LYS A 416 -2.22 -14.59 6.75
CA LYS A 416 -1.08 -13.88 7.35
C LYS A 416 0.28 -14.39 6.82
N ARG A 417 0.41 -15.70 6.57
CA ARG A 417 1.60 -16.29 5.94
C ARG A 417 1.61 -16.13 4.43
N GLY A 418 0.45 -16.19 3.76
CA GLY A 418 0.35 -15.85 2.34
C GLY A 418 0.78 -14.40 2.08
N SER A 419 0.31 -13.47 2.91
CA SER A 419 0.76 -12.08 2.93
C SER A 419 2.26 -11.97 3.18
N SER A 420 2.82 -12.79 4.06
CA SER A 420 4.28 -12.84 4.29
C SER A 420 5.06 -13.25 3.05
N LEU A 421 4.62 -14.29 2.33
CA LEU A 421 5.27 -14.72 1.08
C LEU A 421 5.15 -13.66 -0.03
N LEU A 422 4.01 -12.96 -0.11
CA LEU A 422 3.81 -11.84 -1.03
C LEU A 422 4.70 -10.63 -0.71
N VAL A 423 4.94 -10.35 0.57
CA VAL A 423 5.88 -9.29 1.00
C VAL A 423 7.34 -9.73 0.79
N MET A 424 7.69 -11.01 1.00
CA MET A 424 9.00 -11.53 0.63
C MET A 424 9.30 -11.38 -0.87
N ALA A 425 8.28 -11.53 -1.73
CA ALA A 425 8.43 -11.42 -3.18
C ALA A 425 8.99 -10.05 -3.64
N ILE A 426 8.89 -9.01 -2.82
CA ILE A 426 9.44 -7.67 -3.10
C ILE A 426 10.97 -7.68 -3.28
N ILE A 427 11.66 -8.74 -2.83
CA ILE A 427 13.06 -9.04 -3.17
C ILE A 427 13.34 -9.07 -4.69
N GLY A 428 12.32 -9.21 -5.54
CA GLY A 428 12.45 -9.06 -7.01
C GLY A 428 13.04 -7.71 -7.43
N ALA A 429 12.85 -6.66 -6.64
CA ALA A 429 13.49 -5.35 -6.84
C ALA A 429 15.01 -5.36 -6.63
N ALA A 430 15.57 -6.35 -5.92
CA ALA A 430 17.01 -6.55 -5.80
C ALA A 430 17.58 -7.46 -6.90
N VAL A 431 16.73 -8.16 -7.68
CA VAL A 431 17.16 -9.17 -8.66
C VAL A 431 16.98 -8.71 -10.11
N VAL A 432 15.83 -8.14 -10.44
CA VAL A 432 15.51 -7.75 -11.84
C VAL A 432 16.30 -6.51 -12.31
N PRO A 433 16.47 -5.43 -11.51
CA PRO A 433 17.23 -4.26 -11.98
C PRO A 433 18.71 -4.55 -12.26
N PRO A 434 19.45 -5.37 -11.48
CA PRO A 434 20.80 -5.81 -11.87
C PRO A 434 20.85 -6.61 -13.18
N VAL A 435 19.83 -7.44 -13.48
CA VAL A 435 19.73 -8.15 -14.77
C VAL A 435 19.49 -7.17 -15.92
N MET A 436 18.61 -6.18 -15.73
CA MET A 436 18.42 -5.07 -16.68
C MET A 436 19.71 -4.27 -16.89
N GLY A 437 20.45 -3.96 -15.82
CA GLY A 437 21.74 -3.28 -15.86
C GLY A 437 22.76 -4.06 -16.69
N LYS A 438 22.96 -5.35 -16.39
CA LYS A 438 23.88 -6.21 -17.15
C LYS A 438 23.52 -6.27 -18.65
N ILE A 439 22.24 -6.33 -19.01
CA ILE A 439 21.80 -6.32 -20.42
C ILE A 439 21.99 -4.93 -21.06
N SER A 440 21.76 -3.85 -20.31
CA SER A 440 22.04 -2.48 -20.75
C SER A 440 23.51 -2.29 -21.08
N ASP A 441 24.40 -2.77 -20.21
CA ASP A 441 25.83 -2.51 -20.30
C ASP A 441 26.53 -3.46 -21.30
N LEU A 442 25.95 -4.65 -21.54
CA LEU A 442 26.35 -5.56 -22.64
C LEU A 442 25.76 -5.20 -24.01
N SER A 443 24.82 -4.25 -24.10
CA SER A 443 24.21 -3.89 -25.38
C SER A 443 23.73 -2.43 -25.44
N ASN A 444 22.52 -2.14 -24.98
CA ASN A 444 22.05 -0.79 -24.70
C ASN A 444 20.83 -0.81 -23.76
N ILE A 445 20.51 0.34 -23.17
CA ILE A 445 19.40 0.44 -22.22
C ILE A 445 18.03 0.19 -22.84
N GLN A 446 17.87 0.39 -24.16
CA GLN A 446 16.61 0.09 -24.84
C GLN A 446 16.34 -1.43 -24.87
N ARG A 447 17.37 -2.25 -25.06
CA ARG A 447 17.29 -3.72 -24.99
C ARG A 447 17.09 -4.26 -23.58
N ALA A 448 17.49 -3.53 -22.54
CA ALA A 448 17.22 -3.94 -21.15
C ALA A 448 15.71 -4.07 -20.85
N PHE A 449 14.85 -3.39 -21.61
CA PHE A 449 13.39 -3.44 -21.44
C PHE A 449 12.74 -4.76 -21.92
N TRP A 450 13.52 -5.70 -22.50
CA TRP A 450 13.07 -7.09 -22.70
C TRP A 450 12.85 -7.83 -21.37
N VAL A 451 13.53 -7.47 -20.28
CA VAL A 451 13.34 -8.11 -18.97
C VAL A 451 11.96 -7.80 -18.36
N PRO A 452 11.53 -6.53 -18.23
CA PRO A 452 10.18 -6.22 -17.78
C PRO A 452 9.08 -6.75 -18.71
N LEU A 453 9.33 -6.85 -20.03
CA LEU A 453 8.39 -7.49 -20.97
C LEU A 453 8.08 -8.94 -20.58
N LEU A 454 9.08 -9.75 -20.24
CA LEU A 454 8.90 -11.12 -19.74
C LEU A 454 8.15 -11.14 -18.40
N CYS A 455 8.38 -10.15 -17.54
CA CYS A 455 7.66 -10.00 -16.28
C CYS A 455 6.17 -9.73 -16.51
N TYR A 456 5.82 -8.80 -17.40
CA TYR A 456 4.43 -8.48 -17.73
C TYR A 456 3.70 -9.65 -18.39
N ALA A 457 4.39 -10.47 -19.20
CA ALA A 457 3.83 -11.69 -19.76
C ALA A 457 3.39 -12.68 -18.66
N TYR A 458 4.18 -12.84 -17.58
CA TYR A 458 3.76 -13.65 -16.43
C TYR A 458 2.62 -13.01 -15.64
N VAL A 459 2.64 -11.69 -15.42
CA VAL A 459 1.54 -10.98 -14.72
C VAL A 459 0.23 -11.11 -15.50
N LEU A 460 0.28 -11.05 -16.84
CA LEU A 460 -0.87 -11.27 -17.71
C LEU A 460 -1.39 -12.72 -17.62
N TYR A 461 -0.50 -13.72 -17.64
CA TYR A 461 -0.87 -15.12 -17.38
C TYR A 461 -1.54 -15.29 -16.00
N PHE A 462 -1.00 -14.65 -14.96
CA PHE A 462 -1.59 -14.67 -13.62
C PHE A 462 -2.98 -14.04 -13.63
N ALA A 463 -3.16 -12.89 -14.26
CA ALA A 463 -4.42 -12.16 -14.33
C ALA A 463 -5.55 -12.89 -15.07
N VAL A 464 -5.23 -13.69 -16.10
CA VAL A 464 -6.23 -14.43 -16.89
C VAL A 464 -6.51 -15.83 -16.31
N VAL A 465 -5.47 -16.53 -15.84
CA VAL A 465 -5.54 -17.95 -15.44
C VAL A 465 -5.02 -18.19 -14.03
N GLY A 466 -3.87 -17.63 -13.67
CA GLY A 466 -3.15 -18.00 -12.45
C GLY A 466 -3.84 -17.64 -11.14
N TYR A 467 -4.65 -16.58 -11.12
CA TYR A 467 -5.30 -16.01 -9.92
C TYR A 467 -6.40 -16.87 -9.29
N ARG A 468 -6.96 -17.85 -10.03
CA ARG A 468 -8.18 -18.55 -9.60
C ARG A 468 -7.91 -19.38 -8.35
N PRO A 469 -8.51 -19.08 -7.18
CA PRO A 469 -8.41 -19.95 -6.02
C PRO A 469 -9.09 -21.30 -6.31
N LYS A 470 -8.76 -22.34 -5.53
CA LYS A 470 -9.67 -23.48 -5.43
C LYS A 470 -11.04 -22.97 -4.96
N PRO A 471 -12.16 -23.57 -5.40
CA PRO A 471 -13.42 -23.44 -4.67
C PRO A 471 -13.16 -23.77 -3.19
N ALA A 472 -13.78 -23.01 -2.28
CA ALA A 472 -13.87 -23.48 -0.91
C ALA A 472 -14.61 -24.83 -0.93
N LEU A 473 -14.21 -25.77 -0.08
CA LEU A 473 -15.04 -26.95 0.18
C LEU A 473 -16.33 -26.43 0.81
N THR A 474 -17.40 -26.41 0.00
CA THR A 474 -18.75 -26.15 0.51
C THR A 474 -19.03 -27.23 1.53
N ALA A 475 -19.27 -26.84 2.78
CA ALA A 475 -19.66 -27.79 3.83
C ALA A 475 -20.80 -28.64 3.29
N GLU A 476 -20.55 -29.94 3.18
CA GLU A 476 -21.49 -30.88 2.59
C GLU A 476 -22.77 -30.81 3.41
N ALA A 477 -23.90 -30.55 2.74
CA ALA A 477 -25.16 -30.36 3.43
C ALA A 477 -25.48 -31.65 4.17
N ALA A 478 -25.47 -31.59 5.51
CA ALA A 478 -25.67 -32.77 6.35
C ALA A 478 -26.94 -33.48 5.88
N PRO A 479 -26.88 -34.80 5.59
CA PRO A 479 -28.02 -35.53 5.07
C PRO A 479 -29.17 -35.38 6.06
N ALA A 480 -30.34 -34.96 5.56
CA ALA A 480 -31.50 -34.77 6.41
C ALA A 480 -31.88 -36.11 7.03
N GLU A 481 -31.80 -36.20 8.36
CA GLU A 481 -32.32 -37.33 9.12
C GLU A 481 -33.84 -37.40 8.89
N LEU A 482 -34.33 -38.60 8.54
CA LEU A 482 -35.71 -38.96 8.23
C LEU A 482 -36.17 -40.08 9.16
#